data_AF-A0A9W4SSB9-F1
#
_entry.id   AF-A0A9W4SSB9-F1
#
_cell.length_a   1.000
_cell.length_b   1.000
_cell.length_c   1.000
_cell.angle_alpha   90.00
_cell.angle_beta   90.00
_cell.angle_gamma   90.00
#
_symmetry.space_group_name_H-M   'P 1'
#
loop_
_entity.id
_entity.type
_entity.pdbx_description
1 polymer ?
#
loop_
_entity_poly.entity_id
_entity_poly.type
_entity_poly.pdbx_seq_one_letter_code
_entity_poly.pdbx_strand_id
1 'polypeptide(L)' 'DLGLCKSVEYFQSSQKNVIYDVLPFITPEVLRGQPYNFASDIYSFSIIMWEFISGVPPFENKAHDFQLALNICKDQLY' A
#
# COMPACT_ATOMS: atom_id res chain seq x y z
N ASP A 1 13.37 9.30 -11.85
CA ASP A 1 13.28 7.90 -11.41
C ASP A 1 12.63 7.90 -10.03
N LEU A 2 11.41 7.39 -9.89
CA LEU A 2 10.63 7.49 -8.64
C LEU A 2 11.01 6.42 -7.60
N GLY A 3 11.93 5.50 -7.91
CA GLY A 3 12.41 4.50 -6.95
C GLY A 3 11.38 3.46 -6.52
N LEU A 4 10.17 3.48 -7.09
CA LEU A 4 9.05 2.57 -6.76
C LEU A 4 9.20 1.16 -7.36
N CYS A 5 10.32 0.88 -8.02
CA CYS A 5 10.56 -0.41 -8.66
C CYS A 5 11.04 -1.44 -7.62
N LYS A 6 10.13 -1.88 -6.75
CA LYS A 6 10.30 -3.11 -5.98
C LYS A 6 9.41 -4.17 -6.61
N SER A 7 10.05 -5.16 -7.25
CA SER A 7 9.38 -6.27 -7.91
C SER A 7 8.38 -6.94 -6.98
N VAL A 8 7.22 -7.34 -7.51
CA VAL A 8 6.21 -8.12 -6.78
C VAL A 8 6.79 -9.45 -6.25
N GLU A 9 7.83 -9.99 -6.88
CA GLU A 9 8.56 -11.17 -6.37
C GLU A 9 9.24 -10.92 -5.01
N TYR A 10 9.50 -9.65 -4.65
CA TYR A 10 10.05 -9.27 -3.35
C TYR A 10 9.02 -9.36 -2.20
N PHE A 11 7.72 -9.40 -2.49
CA PHE A 11 6.68 -9.64 -1.48
C PHE A 11 6.77 -11.05 -0.88
N GLN A 12 7.35 -12.00 -1.63
CA GLN A 12 7.52 -13.38 -1.19
C GLN A 12 8.82 -13.60 -0.39
N SER A 13 9.81 -12.69 -0.50
CA SER A 13 11.12 -12.85 0.12
C SER A 13 11.30 -11.99 1.38
N SER A 14 10.72 -12.46 2.50
CA SER A 14 11.24 -12.32 3.88
C SER A 14 11.65 -10.93 4.44
N GLN A 15 11.39 -9.80 3.77
CA GLN A 15 11.65 -8.47 4.33
C GLN A 15 10.33 -7.83 4.76
N LYS A 16 9.86 -8.18 5.96
CA LYS A 16 8.63 -7.64 6.57
C LYS A 16 8.55 -6.11 6.48
N ASN A 17 9.67 -5.40 6.66
CA ASN A 17 9.74 -3.94 6.60
C ASN A 17 9.40 -3.37 5.22
N VAL A 18 9.75 -4.06 4.13
CA VAL A 18 9.48 -3.58 2.77
C VAL A 18 7.99 -3.60 2.45
N ILE A 19 7.25 -4.58 2.99
CA ILE A 19 5.80 -4.70 2.81
C ILE A 19 5.10 -3.55 3.54
N TYR A 20 5.60 -3.22 4.73
CA TYR A 20 5.04 -2.15 5.57
C TYR A 20 5.16 -0.78 4.92
N ASP A 21 6.32 -0.43 4.35
CA ASP A 21 6.53 0.88 3.71
C ASP A 21 5.57 1.15 2.54
N VAL A 22 5.12 0.10 1.85
CA VAL A 22 4.25 0.23 0.66
C VAL A 22 2.77 -0.07 0.93
N LEU A 23 2.40 -0.41 2.17
CA LEU A 23 1.02 -0.74 2.55
C LEU A 23 -0.03 0.25 2.03
N PRO A 24 0.20 1.58 2.08
CA PRO A 24 -0.80 2.54 1.62
C PRO A 24 -1.17 2.41 0.14
N PHE A 25 -0.29 1.82 -0.66
CA PHE A 25 -0.44 1.68 -2.11
C PHE A 25 -1.02 0.31 -2.51
N ILE A 26 -1.21 -0.61 -1.57
CA ILE A 26 -1.76 -1.94 -1.84
C ILE A 26 -3.27 -1.94 -1.58
N THR A 27 -4.05 -2.43 -2.54
CA THR A 27 -5.50 -2.56 -2.37
C THR A 27 -5.89 -3.61 -1.33
N PRO A 28 -7.06 -3.44 -0.67
CA PRO A 28 -7.51 -4.38 0.36
C PRO A 28 -7.71 -5.81 -0.16
N GLU A 29 -8.10 -6.00 -1.42
CA GLU A 29 -8.20 -7.34 -2.03
C GLU A 29 -6.84 -8.00 -2.25
N VAL A 30 -5.82 -7.25 -2.67
CA VAL A 30 -4.45 -7.77 -2.82
C VAL A 30 -3.85 -8.10 -1.45
N LEU A 31 -4.10 -7.28 -0.42
CA LEU A 31 -3.74 -7.59 0.97
C LEU A 31 -4.40 -8.88 1.50
N ARG A 32 -5.60 -9.20 1.00
CA ARG A 32 -6.32 -10.46 1.31
C ARG A 32 -5.85 -11.65 0.46
N GLY A 33 -4.81 -11.49 -0.35
CA GLY A 33 -4.25 -12.54 -1.19
C GLY A 33 -5.00 -12.77 -2.50
N GLN A 34 -5.90 -11.85 -2.90
CA GLN A 34 -6.47 -11.90 -4.25
C GLN A 34 -5.42 -11.50 -5.29
N PRO A 35 -5.52 -12.00 -6.54
CA PRO A 35 -4.61 -11.61 -7.59
C PRO A 35 -4.64 -10.11 -7.86
N TYR A 36 -3.45 -9.56 -8.10
CA TYR A 36 -3.28 -8.21 -8.62
C TYR A 36 -4.04 -8.03 -9.95
N ASN A 37 -4.66 -6.87 -10.13
CA ASN A 37 -5.36 -6.55 -11.36
C ASN A 37 -5.24 -5.05 -11.70
N PHE A 38 -5.83 -4.66 -12.84
CA PHE A 38 -5.81 -3.27 -13.31
C PHE A 38 -6.44 -2.25 -12.34
N ALA A 39 -7.41 -2.67 -11.51
CA ALA A 39 -7.97 -1.78 -10.49
C ALA A 39 -6.95 -1.50 -9.36
N SER A 40 -6.04 -2.43 -9.09
CA SER A 40 -4.94 -2.23 -8.15
C SER A 40 -3.94 -1.17 -8.64
N ASP A 41 -3.64 -1.13 -9.95
CA ASP A 41 -2.85 -0.05 -10.56
C ASP A 41 -3.53 1.32 -10.36
N ILE A 42 -4.83 1.41 -10.63
CA ILE A 42 -5.58 2.67 -10.49
C ILE A 42 -5.58 3.14 -9.04
N TYR A 43 -5.78 2.23 -8.08
CA TYR A 43 -5.76 2.57 -6.67
C TYR A 43 -4.39 3.13 -6.24
N SER A 44 -3.31 2.40 -6.52
CA SER A 44 -1.96 2.82 -6.13
C SER A 44 -1.60 4.18 -6.75
N PHE A 45 -1.94 4.39 -8.02
CA PHE A 45 -1.78 5.67 -8.70
C PHE A 45 -2.59 6.80 -8.05
N SER A 46 -3.81 6.51 -7.60
CA SER A 46 -4.67 7.48 -6.92
C SER A 46 -4.06 7.92 -5.59
N ILE A 47 -3.46 7.01 -4.83
CA ILE A 47 -2.76 7.32 -3.57
C ILE A 47 -1.52 8.20 -3.83
N ILE A 48 -0.73 7.88 -4.86
CA ILE A 48 0.43 8.70 -5.27
C ILE A 48 -0.03 10.12 -5.66
N MET A 49 -1.10 10.22 -6.45
CA MET A 49 -1.64 11.53 -6.86
C MET A 49 -2.17 12.32 -5.67
N TRP A 50 -2.84 11.66 -4.73
CA TRP A 50 -3.30 12.31 -3.50
C TRP A 50 -2.14 12.83 -2.65
N GLU A 51 -1.07 12.03 -2.47
CA GLU A 51 0.15 12.45 -1.78
C GLU A 51 0.80 13.66 -2.47
N PHE A 52 0.90 13.64 -3.80
CA PHE A 52 1.47 14.74 -4.58
C PHE A 52 0.66 16.05 -4.46
N ILE A 53 -0.67 15.96 -4.48
CA ILE A 53 -1.56 17.12 -4.40
C ILE A 53 -1.61 17.67 -2.97
N SER A 54 -1.67 16.79 -1.97
CA SER A 54 -1.78 17.19 -0.56
C SER A 54 -0.45 17.60 0.06
N GLY A 55 0.67 17.06 -0.46
CA GLY A 55 1.98 17.16 0.18
C GLY A 55 2.08 16.35 1.48
N VAL A 56 1.11 15.49 1.76
CA VAL A 56 1.00 14.71 3.00
C VAL A 56 1.20 13.22 2.69
N PRO A 57 2.11 12.52 3.38
CA PRO A 57 2.26 11.08 3.22
C PRO A 57 0.97 10.34 3.54
N PRO A 58 0.60 9.29 2.77
CA PRO A 58 -0.60 8.54 3.05
C PRO A 58 -0.46 7.83 4.41
N PHE A 59 -1.47 7.99 5.26
CA PHE A 59 -1.47 7.49 6.64
C PHE A 59 -0.33 8.01 7.53
N GLU A 60 0.16 9.25 7.31
CA GLU A 60 1.24 9.90 8.09
C GLU A 60 1.14 9.71 9.63
N ASN A 61 -0.08 9.70 10.17
CA ASN A 61 -0.33 9.58 11.61
C ASN A 61 -0.53 8.12 12.11
N LYS A 62 -0.29 7.10 11.28
CA LYS A 62 -0.46 5.69 11.64
C LYS A 62 0.84 4.93 11.41
N ALA A 63 1.13 3.98 12.30
CA ALA A 63 2.23 3.05 12.07
C ALA A 63 1.91 2.18 10.85
N HIS A 64 2.86 2.05 9.93
CA HIS A 64 2.76 1.14 8.81
C HIS A 64 3.05 -0.27 9.30
N ASP A 65 2.06 -0.93 9.88
CA ASP A 65 2.21 -2.24 10.48
C ASP A 65 1.06 -3.17 10.11
N PHE A 66 1.01 -4.34 10.75
CA PHE A 66 -0.07 -5.30 10.55
C PHE A 66 -1.44 -4.73 10.93
N GLN A 67 -1.53 -3.82 11.90
CA GLN A 67 -2.80 -3.19 12.28
C GLN A 67 -3.31 -2.27 11.17
N LEU A 68 -2.43 -1.49 10.54
CA LEU A 68 -2.82 -0.68 9.39
C LEU A 68 -3.34 -1.56 8.24
N ALA A 69 -2.66 -2.66 7.93
CA ALA A 69 -3.12 -3.61 6.91
C ALA A 69 -4.51 -4.18 7.23
N LEU A 70 -4.75 -4.57 8.48
CA LEU A 70 -6.08 -5.02 8.93
C LEU A 70 -7.14 -3.93 8.78
N ASN A 71 -6.83 -2.69 9.15
CA ASN A 71 -7.76 -1.57 9.06
C ASN A 71 -8.13 -1.26 7.61
N ILE A 72 -7.15 -1.30 6.69
CA ILE A 72 -7.39 -1.18 5.24
C ILE A 72 -8.32 -2.32 4.77
N CYS A 73 -8.05 -3.57 5.16
CA CYS A 73 -8.87 -4.72 4.78
C CYS A 73 -10.30 -4.67 5.31
N LYS A 74 -10.54 -4.00 6.45
CA LYS A 74 -11.85 -3.88 7.09
C LYS A 74 -12.58 -2.58 6.77
N ASP A 75 -11.97 -1.69 5.99
CA ASP A 75 -12.46 -0.33 5.73
C ASP A 75 -12.70 0.47 7.04
N GLN A 76 -11.85 0.22 8.05
CA GLN A 76 -11.93 0.83 9.39
C GLN A 76 -10.89 1.94 9.51
N LEU A 77 -10.90 2.88 8.58
CA LEU A 77 -9.91 3.96 8.53
C LEU A 77 -10.21 5.12 9.50
N TYR A 78 -11.35 5.09 10.19
CA TYR A 78 -11.87 6.12 11.09
C TYR A 78 -12.21 5.58 12.48
#